data_AF-A0A8X6MT76-F1
#
_entry.id   AF-A0A8X6MT76-F1
#
_cell.length_a   1.000
_cell.length_b   1.000
_cell.length_c   1.000
_cell.angle_alpha   90.00
_cell.angle_beta   90.00
_cell.angle_gamma   90.00
#
_symmetry.space_group_name_H-M   'P 1'
#
loop_
_entity.id
_entity.type
_entity.pdbx_description
1 polymer ?
#
loop_
_entity_poly.entity_id
_entity_poly.type
_entity_poly.pdbx_seq_one_letter_code
_entity_poly.pdbx_strand_id
1 'polypeptide(L)'
;MSVKTLYRHLKLASDIPIQCPICSERMTVNHFYHHHALENHRLQSRKQCLFCKGEARWAHGEKNRPANVKHVVECLKRFVIIANETYVLSRKQQNVMNQMKETKMAQEAVWKCKVAEGRAERDVLKMERDVLKMEKDVLKMERDMLKTKETELKTERDAIKTERDVIKTERDVIKTERDGLLTENARLRSALRDLA
;
A
#
# COMPACT_ATOMS: atom_id res chain seq x y z
N MET A 1 18.19 63.28 16.78
CA MET A 1 18.78 61.99 16.37
C MET A 1 20.03 62.23 15.55
N SER A 2 21.05 61.37 15.63
CA SER A 2 22.34 61.57 14.94
C SER A 2 22.49 60.66 13.72
N VAL A 3 23.29 61.06 12.74
CA VAL A 3 23.65 60.25 11.57
C VAL A 3 24.32 58.93 11.97
N LYS A 4 25.15 58.94 13.04
CA LYS A 4 25.75 57.73 13.61
C LYS A 4 24.69 56.72 14.06
N THR A 5 23.58 57.19 14.62
CA THR A 5 22.46 56.33 15.04
C THR A 5 21.79 55.65 13.83
N LEU A 6 21.60 56.38 12.73
CA LEU A 6 21.05 55.83 11.49
C LEU A 6 21.94 54.70 10.93
N TYR A 7 23.25 54.92 10.85
CA TYR A 7 24.18 53.89 10.36
C TYR A 7 24.22 52.65 11.26
N ARG A 8 24.10 52.80 12.59
CA ARG A 8 23.97 51.65 13.50
C ARG A 8 22.71 50.83 13.19
N HIS A 9 21.56 51.47 13.01
CA HIS A 9 20.32 50.76 12.68
C HIS A 9 20.37 50.10 11.29
N LEU A 10 20.94 50.77 10.29
CA LEU A 10 21.15 50.18 8.96
C LEU A 10 22.07 48.97 9.01
N LYS A 11 23.15 49.04 9.80
CA LYS A 11 24.08 47.91 9.99
C LYS A 11 23.41 46.74 10.68
N LEU A 12 22.58 46.97 11.70
CA LEU A 12 21.84 45.90 12.39
C LEU A 12 20.79 45.24 11.49
N ALA A 13 20.21 46.00 10.55
CA ALA A 13 19.21 45.51 9.63
C ALA A 13 19.79 44.98 8.31
N SER A 14 21.11 45.04 8.10
CA SER A 14 21.73 44.90 6.77
C SER A 14 21.35 43.61 6.06
N ASP A 15 21.34 42.50 6.79
CA ASP A 15 21.21 41.15 6.25
C ASP A 15 19.77 40.63 6.32
N ILE A 16 18.84 41.46 6.81
CA ILE A 16 17.44 41.08 6.90
C ILE A 16 16.89 40.92 5.49
N PRO A 17 16.34 39.75 5.13
CA PRO A 17 15.71 39.54 3.84
C PRO A 17 14.39 40.30 3.80
N ILE A 18 14.17 41.03 2.71
CA ILE A 18 12.99 41.82 2.45
C ILE A 18 12.48 41.56 1.04
N GLN A 19 11.19 41.82 0.82
CA GLN A 19 10.65 42.03 -0.52
C GLN A 19 10.56 43.53 -0.77
N CYS A 20 11.08 43.97 -1.91
CA CYS A 20 10.97 45.36 -2.32
C CYS A 20 9.49 45.76 -2.38
N PRO A 21 9.08 46.86 -1.72
CA PRO A 21 7.67 47.21 -1.60
C PRO A 21 7.08 47.84 -2.88
N ILE A 22 7.87 47.89 -3.97
CA ILE A 22 7.50 48.45 -5.28
C ILE A 22 7.43 47.34 -6.34
N CYS A 23 8.45 46.50 -6.48
CA CYS A 23 8.50 45.42 -7.48
C CYS A 23 8.41 44.00 -6.91
N SER A 24 8.28 43.83 -5.59
CA SER A 24 8.20 42.53 -4.89
C SER A 24 9.44 41.61 -5.01
N GLU A 25 10.53 42.09 -5.59
CA GLU A 25 11.80 41.35 -5.68
C GLU A 25 12.44 41.12 -4.31
N ARG A 26 13.01 39.93 -4.08
CA ARG A 26 13.66 39.56 -2.80
C ARG A 26 15.11 40.03 -2.77
N MET A 27 15.51 40.70 -1.70
CA MET A 27 16.88 41.18 -1.47
C MET A 27 17.14 41.42 0.02
N THR A 28 18.30 41.95 0.40
CA THR A 28 18.57 42.40 1.76
C THR A 28 18.31 43.90 1.92
N VAL A 29 18.05 44.38 3.15
CA VAL A 29 17.90 45.82 3.42
C VAL A 29 19.13 46.61 2.94
N ASN A 30 20.33 46.04 3.09
CA ASN A 30 21.57 46.67 2.64
C ASN A 30 21.59 46.85 1.12
N HIS A 31 21.27 45.79 0.36
CA HIS A 31 21.20 45.85 -1.09
C HIS A 31 20.11 46.82 -1.56
N PHE A 32 18.96 46.85 -0.88
CA PHE A 32 17.89 47.80 -1.15
C PHE A 32 18.31 49.25 -0.98
N TYR A 33 18.95 49.56 0.15
CA TYR A 33 19.34 50.93 0.50
C TYR A 33 20.44 51.49 -0.40
N HIS A 34 21.40 50.66 -0.81
CA HIS A 34 22.59 51.10 -1.55
C HIS A 34 22.45 51.02 -3.07
N HIS A 35 21.69 50.05 -3.59
CA HIS A 35 21.65 49.76 -5.03
C HIS A 35 20.22 49.80 -5.57
N HIS A 36 19.38 48.85 -5.14
CA HIS A 36 18.13 48.56 -5.82
C HIS A 36 17.14 49.74 -5.81
N ALA A 37 17.02 50.49 -4.71
CA ALA A 37 16.09 51.64 -4.66
C ALA A 37 16.49 52.75 -5.66
N LEU A 38 17.78 52.96 -5.87
CA LEU A 38 18.27 53.96 -6.81
C LEU A 38 18.21 53.46 -8.25
N GLU A 39 18.73 52.27 -8.51
CA GLU A 39 18.92 51.73 -9.85
C GLU A 39 17.58 51.37 -10.51
N ASN A 40 16.67 50.74 -9.77
CA ASN A 40 15.41 50.23 -10.32
C ASN A 40 14.22 51.17 -10.13
N HIS A 41 14.25 52.01 -9.09
CA HIS A 41 13.11 52.89 -8.73
C HIS A 41 13.46 54.39 -8.75
N ARG A 42 14.71 54.75 -9.10
CA ARG A 42 15.21 56.14 -9.13
C ARG A 42 15.03 56.87 -7.79
N LEU A 43 14.91 56.14 -6.68
CA LEU A 43 14.77 56.72 -5.35
C LEU A 43 16.14 57.11 -4.80
N GLN A 44 16.40 58.41 -4.72
CA GLN A 44 17.68 58.93 -4.23
C GLN A 44 17.63 59.17 -2.71
N SER A 45 18.38 58.38 -1.93
CA SER A 45 18.45 58.53 -0.47
C SER A 45 18.98 59.89 0.00
N ARG A 46 19.55 60.70 -0.90
CA ARG A 46 20.01 62.07 -0.65
C ARG A 46 18.89 63.11 -0.74
N LYS A 47 17.75 62.80 -1.37
CA LYS A 47 16.64 63.73 -1.62
C LYS A 47 15.32 63.29 -0.96
N GLN A 48 15.19 62.00 -0.64
CA GLN A 48 13.96 61.45 -0.07
C GLN A 48 14.20 60.16 0.72
N CYS A 49 13.24 59.80 1.56
CA CYS A 49 13.31 58.61 2.40
C CYS A 49 12.94 57.36 1.59
N LEU A 50 13.86 56.40 1.53
CA LEU A 50 13.65 55.15 0.78
C LEU A 50 12.61 54.24 1.43
N PHE A 51 12.51 54.25 2.76
CA PHE A 51 11.68 53.33 3.53
C PHE A 51 10.20 53.74 3.60
N CYS A 52 9.86 54.98 3.22
CA CYS A 52 8.47 55.43 2.97
C CYS A 52 8.21 55.68 1.48
N LYS A 53 8.91 54.96 0.59
CA LYS A 53 8.72 55.04 -0.88
C LYS A 53 8.89 56.46 -1.46
N GLY A 54 9.63 57.33 -0.79
CA GLY A 54 9.85 58.71 -1.22
C GLY A 54 8.73 59.69 -0.90
N GLU A 55 7.77 59.32 -0.03
CA GLU A 55 6.72 60.22 0.49
C GLU A 55 7.34 61.41 1.24
N ALA A 56 8.37 61.16 2.05
CA ALA A 56 9.13 62.23 2.69
C ALA A 56 10.31 62.67 1.80
N ARG A 57 10.30 63.94 1.41
CA ARG A 57 11.33 64.60 0.59
C ARG A 57 11.96 65.76 1.34
N TRP A 58 13.19 66.11 0.97
CA TRP A 58 13.92 67.23 1.58
C TRP A 58 14.81 67.94 0.56
N ALA A 59 15.17 69.19 0.86
CA ALA A 59 16.02 69.98 -0.01
C ALA A 59 17.47 69.45 -0.03
N HIS A 60 18.25 69.91 -1.00
CA HIS A 60 19.63 69.46 -1.16
C HIS A 60 20.45 69.70 0.11
N GLY A 61 21.16 68.67 0.59
CA GLY A 61 21.98 68.74 1.80
C GLY A 61 21.22 68.55 3.13
N GLU A 62 19.89 68.50 3.12
CA GLU A 62 19.10 68.46 4.37
C GLU A 62 18.88 67.05 4.95
N LYS A 63 19.31 65.99 4.25
CA LYS A 63 19.17 64.59 4.71
C LYS A 63 19.65 64.39 6.16
N ASN A 64 20.77 65.02 6.49
CA ASN A 64 21.46 64.82 7.76
C ASN A 64 20.90 65.69 8.90
N ARG A 65 19.86 66.51 8.65
CA ARG A 65 19.19 67.26 9.71
C ARG A 65 18.60 66.30 10.75
N PRO A 66 18.68 66.61 12.06
CA PRO A 66 18.23 65.70 13.11
C PRO A 66 16.78 65.20 12.97
N ALA A 67 15.87 66.02 12.42
CA ALA A 67 14.48 65.65 12.16
C ALA A 67 14.34 64.62 11.02
N ASN A 68 15.04 64.84 9.91
CA ASN A 68 15.01 63.94 8.76
C ASN A 68 15.68 62.59 9.08
N VAL A 69 16.79 62.62 9.82
CA VAL A 69 17.44 61.40 10.32
C VAL A 69 16.52 60.63 11.27
N LYS A 70 15.79 61.33 12.16
CA LYS A 70 14.79 60.69 13.04
C LYS A 70 13.71 59.97 12.22
N HIS A 71 13.15 60.65 11.22
CA HIS A 71 12.15 60.06 10.32
C HIS A 71 12.69 58.80 9.61
N VAL A 72 13.88 58.86 9.01
CA VAL A 72 14.46 57.70 8.30
C VAL A 72 14.67 56.51 9.24
N VAL A 73 15.11 56.74 10.48
CA VAL A 73 15.28 55.66 11.48
C VAL A 73 13.94 55.04 11.88
N GLU A 74 12.90 55.85 12.10
CA GLU A 74 11.56 55.36 12.43
C GLU A 74 10.94 54.57 11.26
N CYS A 75 11.08 55.07 10.04
CA CYS A 75 10.64 54.36 8.83
C CYS A 75 11.41 53.06 8.62
N LEU A 76 12.73 53.03 8.83
CA LEU A 76 13.54 51.81 8.75
C LEU A 76 13.06 50.76 9.76
N LYS A 77 12.82 51.15 11.02
CA LYS A 77 12.31 50.23 12.05
C LYS A 77 10.97 49.63 11.63
N ARG A 78 10.02 50.45 11.20
CA ARG A 78 8.70 50.00 10.74
C ARG A 78 8.79 49.10 9.51
N PHE A 79 9.66 49.48 8.56
CA PHE A 79 9.91 48.73 7.33
C PHE A 79 10.44 47.32 7.63
N VAL A 80 11.42 47.21 8.53
CA VAL A 80 11.99 45.92 8.94
C VAL A 80 10.96 45.03 9.65
N ILE A 81 10.14 45.60 10.54
CA ILE A 81 9.08 44.84 11.23
C ILE A 81 8.12 44.22 10.20
N ILE A 82 7.58 45.04 9.30
CA ILE A 82 6.62 44.60 8.28
C ILE A 82 7.27 43.54 7.37
N ALA A 83 8.51 43.75 6.94
CA ALA A 83 9.20 42.81 6.07
C ALA A 83 9.50 41.46 6.77
N ASN A 84 9.80 41.48 8.06
CA ASN A 84 10.03 40.26 8.83
C ASN A 84 8.71 39.49 9.06
N GLU A 85 7.63 40.18 9.38
CA GLU A 85 6.31 39.55 9.55
C GLU A 85 5.82 38.89 8.25
N THR A 86 5.92 39.59 7.11
CA THR A 86 5.53 39.04 5.81
C THR A 86 6.41 37.88 5.39
N TYR A 87 7.73 37.96 5.66
CA TYR A 87 8.67 36.86 5.41
C TYR A 87 8.33 35.61 6.25
N VAL A 88 8.08 35.78 7.56
CA VAL A 88 7.72 34.68 8.46
C VAL A 88 6.40 34.05 8.04
N LEU A 89 5.38 34.85 7.69
CA LEU A 89 4.09 34.34 7.22
C LEU A 89 4.21 33.58 5.90
N SER A 90 4.93 34.12 4.92
CA SER A 90 5.18 33.45 3.64
C SER A 90 5.90 32.10 3.83
N ARG A 91 6.91 32.05 4.72
CA ARG A 91 7.62 30.81 5.03
C ARG A 91 6.74 29.79 5.74
N LYS A 92 5.90 30.22 6.68
CA LYS A 92 4.91 29.35 7.34
C LYS A 92 3.93 28.75 6.33
N GLN A 93 3.39 29.57 5.42
CA GLN A 93 2.50 29.11 4.35
C GLN A 93 3.20 28.08 3.45
N GLN A 94 4.45 28.34 3.05
CA GLN A 94 5.21 27.39 2.24
C GLN A 94 5.48 26.07 2.96
N ASN A 95 5.80 26.11 4.25
CA ASN A 95 5.98 24.90 5.06
C ASN A 95 4.69 24.09 5.17
N VAL A 96 3.53 24.74 5.39
CA VAL A 96 2.22 24.06 5.42
C VAL A 96 1.92 23.42 4.06
N MET A 97 2.19 24.13 2.96
CA MET A 97 1.99 23.58 1.61
C MET A 97 2.88 22.37 1.35
N ASN A 98 4.14 22.40 1.80
CA ASN A 98 5.06 21.27 1.66
C ASN A 98 4.59 20.07 2.50
N GLN A 99 4.21 20.30 3.76
CA GLN A 99 3.63 19.27 4.62
C GLN A 99 2.37 18.65 4.00
N MET A 100 1.48 19.46 3.41
CA MET A 100 0.28 18.96 2.75
C MET A 100 0.59 18.10 1.50
N LYS A 101 1.65 18.44 0.76
CA LYS A 101 2.12 17.61 -0.38
C LYS A 101 2.68 16.29 0.11
N GLU A 102 3.51 16.32 1.16
CA GLU A 102 4.09 15.12 1.76
C GLU A 102 3.01 14.18 2.31
N THR A 103 2.03 14.71 3.05
CA THR A 103 0.92 13.90 3.57
C THR A 103 0.08 13.30 2.45
N LYS A 104 -0.18 14.04 1.37
CA LYS A 104 -0.89 13.52 0.19
C LYS A 104 -0.10 12.38 -0.50
N MET A 105 1.21 12.57 -0.72
CA MET A 105 2.06 11.52 -1.31
C MET A 105 2.11 10.28 -0.41
N ALA A 106 2.19 10.45 0.90
CA ALA A 106 2.16 9.34 1.86
C ALA A 106 0.82 8.60 1.81
N GLN A 107 -0.31 9.31 1.76
CA GLN A 107 -1.64 8.71 1.63
C GLN A 107 -1.79 7.93 0.32
N GLU A 108 -1.32 8.47 -0.80
CA GLU A 108 -1.32 7.78 -2.10
C GLU A 108 -0.45 6.53 -2.09
N ALA A 109 0.71 6.58 -1.45
CA ALA A 109 1.60 5.43 -1.30
C ALA A 109 0.93 4.31 -0.46
N VAL A 110 0.30 4.67 0.66
CA VAL A 110 -0.45 3.73 1.51
C VAL A 110 -1.59 3.09 0.72
N TRP A 111 -2.37 3.87 -0.02
CA TRP A 111 -3.45 3.35 -0.86
C TRP A 111 -2.93 2.36 -1.91
N LYS A 112 -1.83 2.69 -2.61
CA LYS A 112 -1.21 1.79 -3.60
C LYS A 112 -0.76 0.47 -2.98
N CYS A 113 -0.16 0.51 -1.79
CA CYS A 113 0.26 -0.70 -1.07
C CYS A 113 -0.94 -1.57 -0.71
N LYS A 114 -2.01 -0.98 -0.17
CA LYS A 114 -3.24 -1.71 0.19
C LYS A 114 -3.92 -2.37 -1.01
N VAL A 115 -3.91 -1.71 -2.17
CA VAL A 115 -4.43 -2.30 -3.41
C VAL A 115 -3.53 -3.45 -3.90
N ALA A 116 -2.21 -3.35 -3.74
CA ALA A 116 -1.29 -4.43 -4.09
C ALA A 116 -1.45 -5.66 -3.17
N GLU A 117 -1.60 -5.43 -1.87
CA GLU A 117 -1.90 -6.47 -0.87
C GLU A 117 -3.19 -7.22 -1.20
N GLY A 118 -4.29 -6.50 -1.44
CA GLY A 118 -5.56 -7.13 -1.82
C GLY A 118 -5.52 -7.86 -3.18
N ARG A 119 -4.59 -7.50 -4.07
CA ARG A 119 -4.32 -8.28 -5.30
C ARG A 119 -3.59 -9.58 -4.98
N ALA A 120 -2.55 -9.52 -4.15
CA ALA A 120 -1.80 -10.70 -3.73
C ALA A 120 -2.70 -11.72 -3.00
N GLU A 121 -3.55 -11.27 -2.08
CA GLU A 121 -4.52 -12.13 -1.39
C GLU A 121 -5.47 -12.83 -2.37
N ARG A 122 -5.97 -12.09 -3.37
CA ARG A 122 -6.84 -12.66 -4.41
C ARG A 122 -6.12 -13.74 -5.22
N ASP A 123 -4.86 -13.52 -5.54
CA ASP A 123 -4.07 -14.49 -6.32
C ASP A 123 -3.79 -15.75 -5.50
N VAL A 124 -3.53 -15.63 -4.19
CA VAL A 124 -3.42 -16.77 -3.27
C VAL A 124 -4.72 -17.55 -3.21
N LEU A 125 -5.86 -16.89 -2.98
CA LEU A 125 -7.18 -17.54 -2.95
C LEU A 125 -7.52 -18.23 -4.29
N LYS A 126 -7.06 -17.66 -5.40
CA LYS A 126 -7.22 -18.26 -6.73
C LYS A 126 -6.43 -19.57 -6.82
N MET A 127 -5.17 -19.58 -6.36
CA MET A 127 -4.35 -20.79 -6.33
C MET A 127 -4.95 -21.87 -5.43
N GLU A 128 -5.39 -21.52 -4.22
CA GLU A 128 -6.03 -22.46 -3.30
C GLU A 128 -7.28 -23.11 -3.91
N ARG A 129 -8.14 -22.31 -4.56
CA ARG A 129 -9.31 -22.83 -5.26
C ARG A 129 -8.93 -23.79 -6.39
N ASP A 130 -7.89 -23.47 -7.15
CA ASP A 130 -7.45 -24.30 -8.26
C ASP A 130 -6.84 -25.63 -7.74
N VAL A 131 -6.15 -25.63 -6.59
CA VAL A 131 -5.69 -26.84 -5.88
C VAL A 131 -6.88 -27.69 -5.41
N LEU A 132 -7.86 -27.09 -4.72
CA LEU A 132 -9.06 -27.80 -4.24
C LEU A 132 -9.85 -28.44 -5.40
N LYS A 133 -9.85 -27.80 -6.57
CA LYS A 133 -10.46 -28.37 -7.77
C LYS A 133 -9.74 -29.64 -8.23
N MET A 134 -8.41 -29.63 -8.24
CA MET A 134 -7.62 -30.81 -8.57
C MET A 134 -7.83 -31.95 -7.56
N GLU A 135 -7.83 -31.65 -6.26
CA GLU A 135 -8.11 -32.64 -5.22
C GLU A 135 -9.50 -33.27 -5.39
N LYS A 136 -10.52 -32.46 -5.71
CA LYS A 136 -11.87 -32.94 -5.99
C LYS A 136 -11.88 -33.89 -7.20
N ASP A 137 -11.14 -33.58 -8.25
CA ASP A 137 -11.07 -34.42 -9.45
C ASP A 137 -10.36 -35.75 -9.15
N VAL A 138 -9.29 -35.74 -8.35
CA VAL A 138 -8.61 -36.96 -7.86
C VAL A 138 -9.56 -37.82 -7.03
N LEU A 139 -10.26 -37.24 -6.05
CA LEU A 139 -11.24 -37.97 -5.22
C LEU A 139 -12.38 -38.57 -6.05
N LYS A 140 -12.76 -37.91 -7.15
CA LYS A 140 -13.75 -38.46 -8.09
C LYS A 140 -13.21 -39.69 -8.80
N MET A 141 -11.96 -39.64 -9.29
CA MET A 141 -11.31 -40.81 -9.92
C MET A 141 -11.17 -41.98 -8.94
N GLU A 142 -10.75 -41.72 -7.71
CA GLU A 142 -10.64 -42.76 -6.67
C GLU A 142 -12.00 -43.41 -6.37
N ARG A 143 -13.07 -42.61 -6.27
CA ARG A 143 -14.43 -43.12 -6.10
C ARG A 143 -14.87 -44.00 -7.25
N ASP A 144 -14.59 -43.59 -8.48
CA ASP A 144 -14.98 -44.36 -9.66
C ASP A 144 -14.20 -45.69 -9.73
N MET A 145 -12.91 -45.68 -9.37
CA MET A 145 -12.11 -46.90 -9.24
C MET A 145 -12.64 -47.84 -8.14
N LEU A 146 -13.05 -47.30 -6.99
CA LEU A 146 -13.65 -48.10 -5.92
C LEU A 146 -14.98 -48.75 -6.35
N LYS A 147 -15.81 -48.04 -7.12
CA LYS A 147 -17.04 -48.62 -7.69
C LYS A 147 -16.73 -49.78 -8.63
N THR A 148 -15.71 -49.65 -9.48
CA THR A 148 -15.29 -50.75 -10.35
C THR A 148 -14.85 -51.97 -9.54
N LYS A 149 -14.02 -51.78 -8.51
CA LYS A 149 -13.62 -52.89 -7.61
C LYS A 149 -14.81 -53.52 -6.88
N GLU A 150 -15.78 -52.72 -6.45
CA GLU A 150 -17.01 -53.23 -5.84
C GLU A 150 -17.79 -54.12 -6.81
N THR A 151 -17.90 -53.72 -8.08
CA THR A 151 -18.56 -54.54 -9.10
C THR A 151 -17.82 -55.84 -9.38
N GLU A 152 -16.49 -55.82 -9.45
CA GLU A 152 -15.65 -57.01 -9.62
C GLU A 152 -15.83 -57.99 -8.45
N LEU A 153 -15.72 -57.52 -7.20
CA LEU A 153 -15.93 -58.34 -6.01
C LEU A 153 -17.34 -58.92 -5.93
N LYS A 154 -18.35 -58.20 -6.45
CA LYS A 154 -19.71 -58.74 -6.55
C LYS A 154 -19.77 -59.90 -7.55
N THR A 155 -19.14 -59.75 -8.72
CA THR A 155 -19.08 -60.84 -9.72
C THR A 155 -18.33 -62.06 -9.21
N GLU A 156 -17.21 -61.89 -8.51
CA GLU A 156 -16.47 -63.00 -7.89
C GLU A 156 -17.31 -63.73 -6.84
N ARG A 157 -18.02 -62.98 -5.98
CA ARG A 157 -18.92 -63.56 -4.98
C ARG A 157 -20.02 -64.39 -5.61
N ASP A 158 -20.61 -63.90 -6.69
CA ASP A 158 -21.67 -64.61 -7.41
C ASP A 158 -21.12 -65.90 -8.06
N ALA A 159 -19.91 -65.86 -8.63
CA ALA A 159 -19.22 -67.05 -9.15
C ALA A 159 -18.94 -68.09 -8.05
N ILE A 160 -18.39 -67.69 -6.91
CA ILE A 160 -18.17 -68.59 -5.75
C ILE A 160 -19.48 -69.22 -5.28
N LYS A 161 -20.58 -68.46 -5.30
CA LYS A 161 -21.91 -68.99 -4.94
C LYS A 161 -22.35 -70.08 -5.91
N THR A 162 -22.17 -69.85 -7.22
CA THR A 162 -22.49 -70.87 -8.23
C THR A 162 -21.64 -72.14 -8.09
N GLU A 163 -20.34 -72.01 -7.83
CA GLU A 163 -19.45 -73.16 -7.60
C GLU A 163 -19.88 -73.96 -6.37
N ARG A 164 -20.25 -73.28 -5.29
CA ARG A 164 -20.78 -73.92 -4.08
C ARG A 164 -22.05 -74.70 -4.37
N ASP A 165 -22.96 -74.15 -5.16
CA ASP A 165 -24.20 -74.82 -5.52
C ASP A 165 -23.93 -76.07 -6.36
N VAL A 166 -22.98 -76.02 -7.31
CA VAL A 166 -22.51 -77.20 -8.07
C VAL A 166 -21.94 -78.27 -7.14
N ILE A 167 -21.01 -77.93 -6.25
CA ILE A 167 -20.41 -78.88 -5.29
C ILE A 167 -21.49 -79.53 -4.41
N LYS A 168 -22.53 -78.77 -4.04
CA LYS A 168 -23.66 -79.30 -3.28
C LYS A 168 -24.42 -80.36 -4.09
N THR A 169 -24.70 -80.08 -5.36
CA THR A 169 -25.38 -81.06 -6.24
C THR A 169 -24.54 -82.32 -6.45
N GLU A 170 -23.23 -82.19 -6.68
CA GLU A 170 -22.32 -83.33 -6.81
C GLU A 170 -22.30 -84.20 -5.54
N ARG A 171 -22.27 -83.56 -4.36
CA ARG A 171 -22.35 -84.25 -3.08
C ARG A 171 -23.65 -85.06 -2.94
N ASP A 172 -24.78 -84.48 -3.35
CA ASP A 172 -26.09 -85.15 -3.28
C ASP A 172 -26.15 -86.34 -4.25
N VAL A 173 -25.53 -86.24 -5.43
CA VAL A 173 -25.38 -87.36 -6.38
C VAL A 173 -24.53 -88.48 -5.76
N ILE A 174 -23.33 -88.17 -5.25
CA ILE A 174 -22.44 -89.15 -4.61
C ILE A 174 -23.15 -89.85 -3.44
N LYS A 175 -23.92 -89.11 -2.64
CA LYS A 175 -24.70 -89.67 -1.54
C LYS A 175 -25.73 -90.70 -2.04
N THR A 176 -26.43 -90.38 -3.13
CA THR A 176 -27.41 -91.26 -3.76
C THR A 176 -26.77 -92.53 -4.32
N GLU A 177 -25.64 -92.39 -5.03
CA GLU A 177 -24.88 -93.54 -5.55
C GLU A 177 -24.40 -94.46 -4.43
N ARG A 178 -23.86 -93.90 -3.34
CA ARG A 178 -23.44 -94.64 -2.15
C ARG A 178 -24.61 -95.42 -1.53
N ASP A 179 -25.76 -94.78 -1.36
CA ASP A 179 -26.94 -95.42 -0.77
C ASP A 179 -27.48 -96.56 -1.68
N GLY A 180 -27.39 -96.37 -3.02
CA GLY A 180 -27.66 -97.42 -4.00
C GLY A 180 -26.70 -98.62 -3.90
N LEU A 181 -25.40 -98.37 -3.80
CA LEU A 181 -24.38 -99.42 -3.61
C LEU A 181 -24.59 -100.20 -2.30
N LEU A 182 -24.96 -99.52 -1.21
CA LEU A 182 -25.28 -100.17 0.06
C LEU A 182 -26.48 -101.11 -0.08
N THR A 183 -27.51 -100.69 -0.83
CA THR A 183 -28.70 -101.50 -1.09
C THR A 183 -28.37 -102.73 -1.92
N GLU A 184 -27.58 -102.59 -2.99
CA GLU A 184 -27.17 -103.75 -3.81
C GLU A 184 -26.27 -104.70 -3.01
N ASN A 185 -25.35 -104.18 -2.19
CA ASN A 185 -24.53 -105.02 -1.31
C ASN A 185 -25.40 -105.83 -0.33
N ALA A 186 -26.43 -105.20 0.25
CA ALA A 186 -27.38 -105.89 1.13
C ALA A 186 -28.16 -106.98 0.39
N ARG A 187 -28.59 -106.71 -0.85
CA ARG A 187 -29.27 -107.68 -1.73
C ARG A 187 -28.39 -108.88 -2.05
N LEU A 188 -27.15 -108.64 -2.49
CA LEU A 188 -26.16 -109.68 -2.78
C LEU A 188 -25.85 -110.53 -1.56
N ARG A 189 -25.68 -109.90 -0.37
CA ARG A 189 -25.50 -110.63 0.89
C ARG A 189 -26.69 -111.52 1.24
N SER A 190 -27.92 -111.11 0.91
CA SER A 190 -29.10 -111.95 1.10
C SER A 190 -29.11 -113.14 0.15
N ALA A 191 -28.90 -112.89 -1.15
CA ALA A 191 -28.84 -113.96 -2.15
C ALA A 191 -27.74 -115.00 -1.85
N LEU A 192 -26.59 -114.55 -1.35
CA LEU A 192 -25.51 -115.44 -0.88
C LEU A 192 -25.92 -116.31 0.32
N ARG A 193 -26.75 -115.80 1.23
CA ARG A 193 -27.30 -116.59 2.35
C ARG A 193 -28.32 -117.61 1.87
N ASP A 194 -29.14 -117.27 0.89
CA ASP A 194 -30.19 -118.17 0.37
C ASP A 194 -29.61 -119.33 -0.48
N LEU A 195 -28.36 -119.21 -0.93
CA LEU A 195 -27.62 -120.23 -1.68
C LEU A 195 -26.75 -121.16 -0.80
N ALA A 196 -26.56 -120.83 0.47
CA ALA A 196 -25.73 -121.56 1.43
C ALA A 196 -26.59 -122.46 2.33
#